data_AF-A0A7C7PT84-F1
#
_entry.id   AF-A0A7C7PT84-F1
#
_cell.length_a   1.000
_cell.length_b   1.000
_cell.length_c   1.000
_cell.angle_alpha   90.00
_cell.angle_beta   90.00
_cell.angle_gamma   90.00
#
_symmetry.space_group_name_H-M   'P 1'
#
loop_
_entity.id
_entity.type
_entity.pdbx_description
1 polymer ?
#
loop_
_entity_poly.entity_id
_entity_poly.type
_entity_poly.pdbx_seq_one_letter_code
_entity_poly.pdbx_strand_id
1 'polypeptide(L)'
;METRKVRNSITMVFIMLMSTFAAIEFSESAKGSEIVLTDAIRVVNGGTHNDRMVSMAADSMGNTHFVWSRNTHHLYYKMLNARGDVLIDETQISDPGTQRAWHPDVKVDHNDNVQIVWIDKAGQWSVMYTLLDPSQDDRDGSTGLDAVLSIINDFAVSSHQQNRDWPAIDIDSENNAHIVWEDSYEQLDKFYQQPQIYYSMLEID
;
A
#
# COMPACT_ATOMS: atom_id res chain seq x y z
N MET A 1 -26.68 39.21 67.91
CA MET A 1 -25.54 38.35 68.30
C MET A 1 -25.60 37.10 67.42
N GLU A 2 -24.56 36.90 66.62
CA GLU A 2 -24.27 35.76 65.72
C GLU A 2 -25.33 35.24 64.72
N THR A 3 -25.42 35.88 63.55
CA THR A 3 -25.80 35.22 62.29
C THR A 3 -24.54 34.92 61.48
N ARG A 4 -23.64 34.05 61.98
CA ARG A 4 -22.42 33.69 61.24
C ARG A 4 -21.82 32.35 61.68
N LYS A 5 -22.55 31.25 61.51
CA LYS A 5 -21.93 29.92 61.62
C LYS A 5 -22.50 28.80 60.73
N VAL A 6 -23.57 29.04 59.98
CA VAL A 6 -24.20 27.99 59.14
C VAL A 6 -23.78 28.06 57.67
N ARG A 7 -23.40 29.24 57.13
CA ARG A 7 -22.98 29.39 55.72
C ARG A 7 -21.71 28.63 55.37
N ASN A 8 -20.75 28.50 56.29
CA ASN A 8 -19.47 27.84 56.00
C ASN A 8 -19.57 26.31 55.96
N SER A 9 -20.46 25.69 56.76
CA SER A 9 -20.60 24.23 56.80
C SER A 9 -21.30 23.68 55.56
N ILE A 10 -22.32 24.37 55.04
CA ILE A 10 -23.02 23.93 53.82
C ILE A 10 -22.07 23.99 52.62
N THR A 11 -21.27 25.06 52.50
CA THR A 11 -20.27 25.18 51.43
C THR A 11 -19.19 24.11 51.55
N MET A 12 -18.77 23.74 52.76
CA MET A 12 -17.77 22.69 52.96
C MET A 12 -18.31 21.29 52.59
N VAL A 13 -19.57 21.00 52.94
CA VAL A 13 -20.25 19.75 52.54
C VAL A 13 -20.42 19.71 51.02
N PHE A 14 -20.75 20.84 50.39
CA PHE A 14 -20.88 20.94 48.93
C PHE A 14 -19.55 20.71 48.21
N ILE A 15 -18.44 21.28 48.73
CA ILE A 15 -17.08 21.05 48.22
C ILE A 15 -16.66 19.60 48.39
N MET A 16 -16.97 18.97 49.54
CA MET A 16 -16.69 17.55 49.76
C MET A 16 -17.48 16.66 48.80
N LEU A 17 -18.77 16.93 48.57
CA LEU A 17 -19.57 16.21 47.58
C LEU A 17 -19.03 16.40 46.15
N MET A 18 -18.69 17.62 45.75
CA MET A 18 -18.07 17.86 44.43
C MET A 18 -16.71 17.16 44.28
N SER A 19 -15.91 17.05 45.35
CA SER A 19 -14.65 16.30 45.31
C SER A 19 -14.86 14.79 45.11
N THR A 20 -15.96 14.22 45.61
CA THR A 20 -16.31 12.81 45.34
C THR A 20 -16.72 12.56 43.89
N PHE A 21 -17.25 13.57 43.20
CA PHE A 21 -17.55 13.49 41.76
C PHE A 21 -16.31 13.75 40.88
N ALA A 22 -15.37 14.57 41.33
CA ALA A 22 -14.10 14.79 40.62
C ALA A 22 -13.17 13.56 40.63
N ALA A 23 -13.31 12.67 41.63
CA ALA A 23 -12.57 11.41 41.70
C ALA A 23 -13.15 10.31 40.80
N ILE A 24 -14.31 10.55 40.17
CA ILE A 24 -14.80 9.73 39.05
C ILE A 24 -14.20 10.32 37.77
N GLU A 25 -12.88 10.37 37.72
CA GLU A 25 -12.20 10.41 36.43
C GLU A 25 -12.59 9.11 35.75
N PHE A 26 -13.39 9.20 34.69
CA PHE A 26 -13.46 8.12 33.72
C PHE A 26 -12.02 7.92 33.26
N SER A 27 -11.37 6.87 33.76
CA SER A 27 -10.20 6.34 33.09
C SER A 27 -10.67 6.14 31.66
N GLU A 28 -10.22 6.99 30.73
CA GLU A 28 -10.18 6.59 29.34
C GLU A 28 -9.39 5.29 29.39
N SER A 29 -10.10 4.17 29.24
CA SER A 29 -9.45 2.89 29.09
C SER A 29 -8.52 3.12 27.92
N ALA A 30 -7.21 3.10 28.17
CA ALA A 30 -6.23 3.08 27.10
C ALA A 30 -6.76 2.03 26.13
N LYS A 31 -7.04 2.44 24.88
CA LYS A 31 -7.37 1.50 23.82
C LYS A 31 -6.10 0.68 23.64
N GLY A 32 -5.97 -0.39 24.43
CA GLY A 32 -4.93 -1.36 24.25
C GLY A 32 -5.01 -1.78 22.79
N SER A 33 -3.91 -1.62 22.07
CA SER A 33 -3.75 -2.17 20.74
C SER A 33 -3.78 -3.70 20.91
N GLU A 34 -4.98 -4.27 20.91
CA GLU A 34 -5.17 -5.71 20.90
C GLU A 34 -4.66 -6.22 19.54
N ILE A 35 -3.61 -7.04 19.57
CA ILE A 35 -3.14 -7.72 18.37
C ILE A 35 -4.13 -8.84 18.10
N VAL A 36 -5.04 -8.62 17.15
CA VAL A 36 -5.94 -9.66 16.67
C VAL A 36 -5.12 -10.58 15.77
N LEU A 37 -4.77 -11.78 16.27
CA LEU A 37 -4.21 -12.83 15.42
C LEU A 37 -5.35 -13.53 14.68
N THR A 38 -5.33 -13.45 13.36
CA THR A 38 -6.11 -14.33 12.49
C THR A 38 -5.23 -15.50 12.04
N ASP A 39 -5.85 -16.63 11.73
CA ASP A 39 -5.13 -17.73 11.10
C ASP A 39 -4.58 -17.31 9.74
N ALA A 40 -3.42 -17.86 9.36
CA ALA A 40 -2.85 -17.61 8.06
C ALA A 40 -3.76 -18.18 6.96
N ILE A 41 -4.21 -17.33 6.04
CA ILE A 41 -4.97 -17.73 4.87
C ILE A 41 -4.07 -17.83 3.65
N ARG A 42 -4.42 -18.70 2.71
CA ARG A 42 -3.77 -18.77 1.40
C ARG A 42 -4.48 -17.80 0.44
N VAL A 43 -3.76 -16.78 -0.03
CA VAL A 43 -4.30 -15.70 -0.89
C VAL A 43 -4.51 -16.15 -2.35
N VAL A 44 -3.58 -16.96 -2.87
CA VAL A 44 -3.55 -17.41 -4.28
C VAL A 44 -3.40 -18.93 -4.33
N ASN A 45 -4.14 -19.58 -5.23
CA ASN A 45 -4.02 -21.02 -5.49
C ASN A 45 -3.48 -21.25 -6.89
N GLY A 46 -2.21 -20.90 -7.10
CA GLY A 46 -1.55 -20.92 -8.41
C GLY A 46 -1.43 -22.29 -9.07
N GLY A 47 -1.81 -23.40 -8.41
CA GLY A 47 -1.74 -24.73 -8.97
C GLY A 47 -0.32 -25.12 -9.41
N THR A 48 -0.07 -25.11 -10.72
CA THR A 48 1.26 -25.36 -11.31
C THR A 48 2.09 -24.10 -11.54
N HIS A 49 1.52 -22.92 -11.31
CA HIS A 49 2.21 -21.64 -11.45
C HIS A 49 3.19 -21.39 -10.31
N ASN A 50 4.29 -20.73 -10.64
CA ASN A 50 5.28 -20.22 -9.69
C ASN A 50 4.94 -18.75 -9.39
N ASP A 51 4.13 -18.52 -8.36
CA ASP A 51 3.80 -17.20 -7.86
C ASP A 51 4.85 -16.76 -6.83
N ARG A 52 5.47 -15.60 -7.06
CA ARG A 52 6.59 -15.11 -6.25
C ARG A 52 6.68 -13.59 -6.28
N MET A 53 7.54 -13.04 -5.42
CA MET A 53 7.83 -11.60 -5.37
C MET A 53 6.56 -10.80 -5.10
N VAL A 54 5.83 -11.20 -4.05
CA VAL A 54 4.60 -10.51 -3.65
C VAL A 54 4.95 -9.20 -2.94
N SER A 55 4.20 -8.15 -3.26
CA SER A 55 4.08 -6.92 -2.48
C SER A 55 2.61 -6.68 -2.16
N MET A 56 2.36 -5.90 -1.10
CA MET A 56 1.01 -5.63 -0.64
C MET A 56 0.88 -4.24 -0.01
N ALA A 57 -0.33 -3.68 -0.15
CA ALA A 57 -0.74 -2.43 0.49
C ALA A 57 -2.22 -2.53 0.89
N ALA A 58 -2.68 -1.65 1.77
CA ALA A 58 -4.08 -1.59 2.18
C ALA A 58 -4.68 -0.23 1.86
N ASP A 59 -5.95 -0.20 1.45
CA ASP A 59 -6.70 1.03 1.20
C ASP A 59 -7.35 1.61 2.46
N SER A 60 -8.00 2.76 2.32
CA SER A 60 -8.68 3.47 3.42
C SER A 60 -9.82 2.67 4.05
N MET A 61 -10.40 1.71 3.32
CA MET A 61 -11.48 0.83 3.76
C MET A 61 -10.97 -0.47 4.41
N GLY A 62 -9.65 -0.67 4.44
CA GLY A 62 -9.00 -1.86 4.97
C GLY A 62 -9.04 -3.06 4.02
N ASN A 63 -9.34 -2.85 2.74
CA ASN A 63 -9.12 -3.86 1.72
C ASN A 63 -7.62 -3.97 1.46
N THR A 64 -7.16 -5.18 1.17
CA THR A 64 -5.75 -5.47 0.92
C THR A 64 -5.54 -5.75 -0.57
N HIS A 65 -4.59 -5.05 -1.14
CA HIS A 65 -4.14 -5.13 -2.52
C HIS A 65 -2.88 -5.99 -2.56
N PHE A 66 -2.89 -7.04 -3.36
CA PHE A 66 -1.75 -7.92 -3.56
C PHE A 66 -1.28 -7.80 -5.00
N VAL A 67 0.03 -7.68 -5.17
CA VAL A 67 0.68 -7.68 -6.47
C VAL A 67 1.80 -8.70 -6.45
N TRP A 68 1.91 -9.54 -7.47
CA TRP A 68 2.97 -10.54 -7.54
C TRP A 68 3.36 -10.87 -8.97
N SER A 69 4.51 -11.53 -9.12
CA SER A 69 4.99 -12.05 -10.40
C SER A 69 4.61 -13.53 -10.53
N ARG A 70 3.98 -13.88 -11.65
CA ARG A 70 3.64 -15.27 -11.99
C ARG A 70 4.59 -15.81 -13.06
N ASN A 71 5.27 -16.90 -12.73
CA ASN A 71 6.28 -17.57 -13.56
C ASN A 71 7.39 -16.63 -14.05
N THR A 72 7.64 -15.51 -13.37
CA THR A 72 8.57 -14.45 -13.81
C THR A 72 8.26 -13.84 -15.17
N HIS A 73 7.00 -13.90 -15.61
CA HIS A 73 6.57 -13.34 -16.88
C HIS A 73 5.71 -12.10 -16.65
N HIS A 74 4.52 -12.30 -16.11
CA HIS A 74 3.51 -11.25 -16.02
C HIS A 74 3.24 -10.87 -14.57
N LEU A 75 2.74 -9.65 -14.40
CA LEU A 75 2.31 -9.10 -13.13
C LEU A 75 0.83 -9.38 -12.92
N TYR A 76 0.49 -9.81 -11.70
CA TYR A 76 -0.86 -10.14 -11.30
C TYR A 76 -1.28 -9.32 -10.08
N TYR A 77 -2.56 -9.01 -10.02
CA TYR A 77 -3.23 -8.25 -8.97
C TYR A 77 -4.39 -9.04 -8.37
N LYS A 78 -4.64 -8.86 -7.08
CA LYS A 78 -5.81 -9.40 -6.36
C LYS A 78 -6.19 -8.45 -5.23
N MET A 79 -7.49 -8.32 -5.00
CA MET A 79 -8.04 -7.50 -3.93
C MET A 79 -8.88 -8.35 -2.98
N LEU A 80 -8.56 -8.27 -1.69
CA LEU A 80 -9.36 -8.88 -0.62
C LEU A 80 -9.96 -7.81 0.27
N ASN A 81 -11.14 -8.06 0.84
CA ASN A 81 -11.66 -7.22 1.90
C ASN A 81 -10.95 -7.49 3.24
N ALA A 82 -11.22 -6.66 4.26
CA ALA A 82 -10.68 -6.84 5.62
C ALA A 82 -11.00 -8.18 6.31
N ARG A 83 -11.91 -8.99 5.76
CA ARG A 83 -12.29 -10.32 6.25
C ARG A 83 -11.61 -11.45 5.48
N GLY A 84 -10.90 -11.13 4.40
CA GLY A 84 -10.24 -12.09 3.53
C GLY A 84 -11.12 -12.59 2.38
N ASP A 85 -12.32 -12.03 2.18
CA ASP A 85 -13.15 -12.36 1.01
C ASP A 85 -12.56 -11.71 -0.23
N VAL A 86 -12.64 -12.41 -1.37
CA VAL A 86 -12.17 -11.91 -2.65
C VAL A 86 -13.13 -10.85 -3.18
N LEU A 87 -12.60 -9.67 -3.50
CA LEU A 87 -13.31 -8.60 -4.20
C LEU A 87 -12.97 -8.60 -5.69
N ILE A 88 -11.69 -8.73 -6.01
CA ILE A 88 -11.19 -8.87 -7.37
C ILE A 88 -10.24 -10.06 -7.35
N ASP A 89 -10.53 -11.10 -8.13
CA ASP A 89 -9.68 -12.28 -8.20
C ASP A 89 -8.44 -12.04 -9.08
N GLU A 90 -7.58 -13.04 -9.16
CA GLU A 90 -6.31 -13.01 -9.88
C GLU A 90 -6.44 -12.40 -11.29
N THR A 91 -5.98 -11.16 -11.44
CA THR A 91 -6.08 -10.38 -12.68
C THR A 91 -4.69 -10.06 -13.18
N GLN A 92 -4.38 -10.43 -14.43
CA GLN A 92 -3.12 -9.99 -15.05
C GLN A 92 -3.23 -8.50 -15.37
N ILE A 93 -2.28 -7.70 -14.89
CA ILE A 93 -2.26 -6.22 -15.02
C ILE A 93 -1.08 -5.69 -15.83
N SER A 94 -0.17 -6.58 -16.25
CA SER A 94 0.89 -6.21 -17.19
C SER A 94 0.42 -6.46 -18.63
N ASP A 95 0.85 -5.59 -19.54
CA ASP A 95 0.54 -5.68 -20.97
C ASP A 95 0.81 -7.07 -21.55
N PRO A 96 -0.01 -7.51 -22.54
CA PRO A 96 0.22 -8.77 -23.22
C PRO A 96 1.54 -8.76 -23.98
N GLY A 97 2.22 -9.91 -24.02
CA GLY A 97 3.45 -10.06 -24.79
C GLY A 97 4.53 -10.80 -24.02
N THR A 98 5.78 -10.62 -24.45
CA THR A 98 6.92 -11.21 -23.74
C THR A 98 7.36 -10.22 -22.68
N GLN A 99 6.85 -10.40 -21.46
CA GLN A 99 7.30 -9.67 -20.28
C GLN A 99 8.14 -10.55 -19.37
N ARG A 100 8.97 -9.90 -18.57
CA ARG A 100 9.65 -10.50 -17.42
C ARG A 100 9.52 -9.56 -16.24
N ALA A 101 8.37 -9.59 -15.58
CA ALA A 101 8.07 -8.79 -14.40
C ALA A 101 8.79 -9.30 -13.14
N TRP A 102 9.60 -8.44 -12.52
CA TRP A 102 10.42 -8.74 -11.34
C TRP A 102 10.27 -7.66 -10.27
N HIS A 103 10.35 -8.09 -9.01
CA HIS A 103 10.38 -7.24 -7.81
C HIS A 103 9.36 -6.11 -7.83
N PRO A 104 8.05 -6.42 -7.91
CA PRO A 104 7.05 -5.39 -7.84
C PRO A 104 7.00 -4.76 -6.45
N ASP A 105 6.67 -3.49 -6.41
CA ASP A 105 6.31 -2.77 -5.21
C ASP A 105 5.00 -1.98 -5.44
N VAL A 106 4.23 -1.77 -4.37
CA VAL A 106 2.87 -1.21 -4.46
C VAL A 106 2.57 -0.26 -3.32
N LYS A 107 1.86 0.82 -3.66
CA LYS A 107 1.29 1.78 -2.72
C LYS A 107 -0.14 2.12 -3.12
N VAL A 108 -0.93 2.52 -2.13
CA VAL A 108 -2.30 3.02 -2.34
C VAL A 108 -2.30 4.50 -2.02
N ASP A 109 -2.84 5.30 -2.94
CA ASP A 109 -2.91 6.75 -2.83
C ASP A 109 -4.12 7.18 -1.96
N HIS A 110 -4.27 8.48 -1.72
CA HIS A 110 -5.36 9.01 -0.88
C HIS A 110 -6.76 8.85 -1.49
N ASN A 111 -6.84 8.52 -2.78
CA ASN A 111 -8.09 8.26 -3.51
C ASN A 111 -8.40 6.75 -3.61
N ASP A 112 -7.64 5.91 -2.91
CA ASP A 112 -7.70 4.44 -3.00
C ASP A 112 -7.31 3.87 -4.38
N ASN A 113 -6.57 4.64 -5.19
CA ASN A 113 -5.93 4.10 -6.40
C ASN A 113 -4.64 3.38 -6.04
N VAL A 114 -4.27 2.38 -6.84
CA VAL A 114 -3.13 1.50 -6.59
C VAL A 114 -2.02 1.85 -7.56
N GLN A 115 -0.91 2.36 -7.03
CA GLN A 115 0.30 2.68 -7.79
C GLN A 115 1.30 1.54 -7.67
N ILE A 116 1.76 1.03 -8.80
CA ILE A 116 2.58 -0.18 -8.85
C ILE A 116 3.82 0.10 -9.70
N VAL A 117 4.98 -0.32 -9.18
CA VAL A 117 6.25 -0.29 -9.91
C VAL A 117 6.82 -1.70 -10.01
N TRP A 118 7.48 -2.04 -11.11
CA TRP A 118 8.23 -3.29 -11.26
C TRP A 118 9.35 -3.12 -12.28
N ILE A 119 10.20 -4.14 -12.39
CA ILE A 119 11.19 -4.22 -13.48
C ILE A 119 10.69 -5.18 -14.53
N ASP A 120 10.63 -4.72 -15.77
CA ASP A 120 10.57 -5.62 -16.92
C ASP A 120 11.98 -5.91 -17.43
N LYS A 121 12.39 -7.19 -17.31
CA LYS A 121 13.68 -7.70 -17.81
C LYS A 121 13.57 -8.27 -19.23
N ALA A 122 12.43 -8.10 -19.90
CA ALA A 122 12.28 -8.44 -21.31
C ALA A 122 12.94 -7.37 -22.19
N GLY A 123 13.90 -7.79 -23.03
CA GLY A 123 14.60 -6.86 -23.91
C GLY A 123 15.50 -5.87 -23.15
N GLN A 124 15.14 -4.59 -23.20
CA GLN A 124 15.81 -3.52 -22.44
C GLN A 124 15.24 -3.50 -21.03
N TRP A 125 16.10 -3.55 -20.02
CA TRP A 125 15.66 -3.60 -18.64
C TRP A 125 14.99 -2.27 -18.29
N SER A 126 13.70 -2.32 -18.01
CA SER A 126 12.85 -1.14 -17.89
C SER A 126 12.23 -1.07 -16.51
N VAL A 127 12.28 0.12 -15.90
CA VAL A 127 11.47 0.44 -14.72
C VAL A 127 10.08 0.79 -15.24
N MET A 128 9.10 -0.02 -14.88
CA MET A 128 7.73 0.09 -15.34
C MET A 128 6.84 0.60 -14.20
N TYR A 129 5.83 1.37 -14.55
CA TYR A 129 4.85 1.95 -13.64
C TYR A 129 3.44 1.77 -14.19
N THR A 130 2.47 1.46 -13.33
CA THR A 130 1.04 1.47 -13.66
C THR A 130 0.24 2.08 -12.52
N LEU A 131 -0.91 2.68 -12.85
CA LEU A 131 -1.86 3.23 -11.89
C LEU A 131 -3.22 2.58 -12.13
N LEU A 132 -3.74 1.89 -11.13
CA LEU A 132 -5.04 1.21 -11.17
C LEU A 132 -6.06 1.95 -10.31
N ASP A 133 -7.32 1.97 -10.76
CA ASP A 133 -8.49 2.31 -9.95
C ASP A 133 -9.38 1.06 -9.80
N PRO A 134 -9.27 0.33 -8.67
CA PRO A 134 -10.09 -0.83 -8.39
C PRO A 134 -11.59 -0.51 -8.25
N SER A 135 -12.00 0.75 -8.18
CA SER A 135 -13.42 1.14 -8.13
C SER A 135 -14.12 1.08 -9.48
N GLN A 136 -13.36 0.97 -10.58
CA GLN A 136 -13.91 0.77 -11.92
C GLN A 136 -14.42 -0.67 -12.15
N ASP A 137 -13.99 -1.62 -11.32
CA ASP A 137 -14.48 -3.00 -11.31
C ASP A 137 -15.75 -3.12 -10.45
N ASP A 138 -16.61 -4.10 -10.73
CA ASP A 138 -17.85 -4.33 -9.97
C ASP A 138 -17.62 -5.02 -8.61
N ARG A 139 -16.40 -5.51 -8.37
CA ARG A 139 -15.92 -6.11 -7.12
C ARG A 139 -16.76 -7.30 -6.67
N ASP A 140 -17.29 -8.07 -7.61
CA ASP A 140 -18.15 -9.23 -7.36
C ASP A 140 -17.38 -10.50 -6.95
N GLY A 141 -16.06 -10.40 -6.86
CA GLY A 141 -15.15 -11.50 -6.52
C GLY A 141 -14.64 -12.27 -7.74
N SER A 142 -15.01 -11.88 -8.96
CA SER A 142 -14.49 -12.46 -10.20
C SER A 142 -13.16 -11.85 -10.64
N THR A 143 -12.54 -12.43 -11.67
CA THR A 143 -11.33 -11.88 -12.30
C THR A 143 -11.71 -10.59 -13.04
N GLY A 144 -11.01 -9.49 -12.73
CA GLY A 144 -11.19 -8.22 -13.40
C GLY A 144 -10.52 -8.17 -14.79
N LEU A 145 -10.50 -6.98 -15.37
CA LEU A 145 -9.83 -6.69 -16.64
C LEU A 145 -8.86 -5.53 -16.47
N ASP A 146 -7.61 -5.73 -16.89
CA ASP A 146 -6.59 -4.68 -16.87
C ASP A 146 -7.06 -3.38 -17.54
N ALA A 147 -7.64 -3.49 -18.74
CA ALA A 147 -8.18 -2.34 -19.47
C ALA A 147 -9.33 -1.59 -18.77
N VAL A 148 -9.94 -2.17 -17.74
CA VAL A 148 -10.96 -1.52 -16.90
C VAL A 148 -10.32 -0.89 -15.67
N LEU A 149 -9.35 -1.58 -15.07
CA LEU A 149 -8.67 -1.14 -13.85
C LEU A 149 -7.66 -0.02 -14.11
N SER A 150 -6.94 -0.06 -15.24
CA SER A 150 -5.80 0.83 -15.50
C SER A 150 -6.24 2.25 -15.88
N ILE A 151 -5.87 3.22 -15.04
CA ILE A 151 -5.94 4.67 -15.38
C ILE A 151 -4.75 5.04 -16.26
N ILE A 152 -3.55 4.61 -15.84
CA ILE A 152 -2.31 4.72 -16.63
C ILE A 152 -1.84 3.30 -16.90
N ASN A 153 -1.85 2.89 -18.16
CA ASN A 153 -1.28 1.62 -18.60
C ASN A 153 0.25 1.60 -18.41
N ASP A 154 0.85 0.41 -18.53
CA ASP A 154 2.30 0.16 -18.44
C ASP A 154 3.15 1.30 -19.04
N PHE A 155 3.72 2.11 -18.15
CA PHE A 155 4.54 3.26 -18.48
C PHE A 155 6.00 3.00 -18.15
N ALA A 156 6.88 3.12 -19.15
CA ALA A 156 8.32 2.96 -18.96
C ALA A 156 8.94 4.24 -18.39
N VAL A 157 9.24 4.23 -17.09
CA VAL A 157 9.89 5.34 -16.37
C VAL A 157 11.33 5.54 -16.83
N SER A 158 12.06 4.43 -17.03
CA SER A 158 13.43 4.46 -17.55
C SER A 158 13.76 3.14 -18.25
N SER A 159 14.51 3.20 -19.36
CA SER A 159 14.90 2.01 -20.14
C SER A 159 16.27 2.16 -20.79
N HIS A 160 17.19 1.24 -20.49
CA HIS A 160 18.50 1.11 -21.14
C HIS A 160 19.01 -0.35 -21.07
N GLN A 161 20.06 -0.65 -21.85
CA GLN A 161 20.84 -1.87 -21.73
C GLN A 161 21.64 -1.78 -20.44
N GLN A 162 21.25 -2.46 -19.34
CA GLN A 162 22.06 -2.81 -18.13
C GLN A 162 21.15 -3.33 -17.00
N ASN A 163 21.75 -3.75 -15.88
CA ASN A 163 21.12 -4.43 -14.75
C ASN A 163 20.36 -3.44 -13.85
N ARG A 164 19.08 -3.21 -14.15
CA ARG A 164 18.14 -2.50 -13.27
C ARG A 164 17.43 -3.48 -12.35
N ASP A 165 17.41 -3.23 -11.05
CA ASP A 165 16.67 -4.10 -10.16
C ASP A 165 16.15 -3.40 -8.90
N TRP A 166 15.30 -4.11 -8.16
CA TRP A 166 14.80 -3.70 -6.84
C TRP A 166 14.19 -2.29 -6.82
N PRO A 167 13.13 -2.05 -7.61
CA PRO A 167 12.43 -0.79 -7.55
C PRO A 167 11.66 -0.71 -6.23
N ALA A 168 11.51 0.51 -5.72
CA ALA A 168 10.61 0.82 -4.62
C ALA A 168 9.87 2.11 -4.92
N ILE A 169 8.64 2.21 -4.43
CA ILE A 169 7.77 3.37 -4.63
C ILE A 169 7.24 3.89 -3.29
N ASP A 170 7.17 5.22 -3.19
CA ASP A 170 6.40 5.91 -2.17
C ASP A 170 5.55 7.02 -2.82
N ILE A 171 4.54 7.50 -2.11
CA ILE A 171 3.60 8.50 -2.63
C ILE A 171 3.59 9.72 -1.71
N ASP A 172 3.61 10.93 -2.27
CA ASP A 172 3.49 12.16 -1.50
C ASP A 172 2.02 12.53 -1.17
N SER A 173 1.83 13.67 -0.50
CA SER A 173 0.50 14.18 -0.14
C SER A 173 -0.35 14.63 -1.33
N GLU A 174 0.26 14.80 -2.51
CA GLU A 174 -0.39 15.20 -3.75
C GLU A 174 -0.66 13.99 -4.67
N ASN A 175 -0.37 12.77 -4.18
CA ASN A 175 -0.46 11.50 -4.90
C ASN A 175 0.62 11.29 -5.98
N ASN A 176 1.69 12.07 -6.00
CA ASN A 176 2.79 11.87 -6.95
C ASN A 176 3.64 10.67 -6.56
N ALA A 177 4.10 9.92 -7.56
CA ALA A 177 4.92 8.73 -7.37
C ALA A 177 6.40 9.11 -7.21
N HIS A 178 7.02 8.67 -6.13
CA HIS A 178 8.47 8.73 -5.89
C HIS A 178 9.07 7.34 -6.05
N ILE A 179 9.86 7.15 -7.10
CA ILE A 179 10.39 5.83 -7.48
C ILE A 179 11.91 5.82 -7.35
N VAL A 180 12.43 4.79 -6.68
CA VAL A 180 13.88 4.51 -6.59
C VAL A 180 14.20 3.12 -7.11
N TRP A 181 15.40 2.92 -7.65
CA TRP A 181 15.85 1.60 -8.12
C TRP A 181 17.38 1.49 -8.13
N GLU A 182 17.88 0.26 -8.17
CA GLU A 182 19.30 -0.03 -8.42
C GLU A 182 19.57 -0.07 -9.93
N ASP A 183 20.63 0.59 -10.38
CA ASP A 183 21.05 0.54 -11.79
C ASP A 183 22.58 0.61 -11.91
N SER A 184 23.16 -0.24 -12.75
CA SER A 184 24.58 -0.22 -13.10
C SER A 184 24.90 0.59 -14.35
N TYR A 185 23.90 1.17 -15.00
CA TYR A 185 24.08 2.07 -16.14
C TYR A 185 24.84 3.33 -15.72
N GLU A 186 25.89 3.67 -16.47
CA GLU A 186 26.61 4.92 -16.29
C GLU A 186 27.17 5.40 -17.62
N GLN A 187 26.94 6.67 -17.96
CA GLN A 187 27.43 7.25 -19.21
C GLN A 187 28.96 7.49 -19.21
N LEU A 188 29.57 7.69 -18.03
CA LEU A 188 30.97 8.14 -17.90
C LEU A 188 31.94 7.05 -17.41
N ASP A 189 31.44 5.83 -17.16
CA ASP A 189 32.19 4.64 -16.71
C ASP A 189 33.15 4.88 -15.53
N LYS A 190 32.80 5.82 -14.63
CA LYS A 190 33.53 6.16 -13.41
C LYS A 190 33.42 5.09 -12.32
N PHE A 191 32.31 4.37 -12.29
CA PHE A 191 31.98 3.42 -11.23
C PHE A 191 32.11 1.95 -11.67
N TYR A 192 32.64 1.68 -12.88
CA TYR A 192 32.93 0.33 -13.37
C TYR A 192 31.78 -0.67 -13.17
N GLN A 193 30.56 -0.29 -13.57
CA GLN A 193 29.34 -1.11 -13.43
C GLN A 193 28.94 -1.48 -11.99
N GLN A 194 29.41 -0.73 -10.99
CA GLN A 194 28.87 -0.85 -9.63
C GLN A 194 27.45 -0.25 -9.58
N PRO A 195 26.44 -1.00 -9.10
CA PRO A 195 25.09 -0.49 -8.97
C PRO A 195 25.03 0.78 -8.13
N GLN A 196 24.36 1.81 -8.65
CA GLN A 196 24.01 3.03 -7.93
C GLN A 196 22.50 3.08 -7.70
N ILE A 197 22.08 3.94 -6.78
CA ILE A 197 20.66 4.19 -6.53
C ILE A 197 20.20 5.39 -7.35
N TYR A 198 19.17 5.19 -8.16
CA TYR A 198 18.54 6.22 -8.97
C TYR A 198 17.17 6.58 -8.41
N TYR A 199 16.69 7.75 -8.80
CA TYR A 199 15.42 8.31 -8.34
C TYR A 199 14.71 9.02 -9.50
N SER A 200 13.39 8.89 -9.56
CA SER A 200 12.51 9.66 -10.42
C SER A 200 11.23 10.01 -9.67
N MET A 201 10.66 11.16 -9.99
CA MET A 201 9.31 11.54 -9.56
C MET A 201 8.40 11.57 -10.78
N LEU A 202 7.18 11.03 -10.64
CA LEU A 202 6.13 11.12 -11.64
C LEU A 202 4.97 11.94 -11.05
N GLU A 203 4.67 13.04 -11.72
CA GLU A 203 3.47 13.84 -11.49
C GLU A 203 2.33 13.25 -12.32
N ILE A 204 1.17 13.05 -11.68
CA ILE A 204 0.00 12.43 -12.29
C ILE A 204 -1.03 13.53 -12.53
N ASP A 205 -1.19 13.94 -13.80
CA ASP A 205 -2.16 14.95 -14.25
C ASP A 205 -3.61 14.42 -14.33
#